data_AF-A0A0M9GLG3-F1
#
_entry.id   AF-A0A0M9GLG3-F1
#
_cell.length_a   1.000
_cell.length_b   1.000
_cell.length_c   1.000
_cell.angle_alpha   90.00
_cell.angle_beta   90.00
_cell.angle_gamma   90.00
#
_symmetry.space_group_name_H-M   'P 1'
#
loop_
_entity.id
_entity.type
_entity.pdbx_description
1 polymer ?
#
loop_
_entity_poly.entity_id
_entity_poly.type
_entity_poly.pdbx_seq_one_letter_code
_entity_poly.pdbx_strand_id
1 'polypeptide(L)'
;RARGVATQRLVRKHLLRNSLIPVISITALEISQLLAGAVIVETVFAWPGLGLLTVQSISSRDFLVVQAVVLLGAFVTIAANLAADILYSVVDPRVRLESN
;
A
#
# COMPACT_ATOMS: atom_id res chain seq x y z
N ARG A 1 6.84 37.03 -3.36
CA ARG A 1 6.16 37.40 -4.62
C ARG A 1 7.14 38.10 -5.61
N ALA A 2 8.35 37.59 -5.82
CA ALA A 2 9.43 38.33 -6.50
C ALA A 2 10.10 37.59 -7.69
N ARG A 3 9.46 36.57 -8.29
CA ARG A 3 10.06 35.82 -9.42
C ARG A 3 9.17 35.60 -10.66
N GLY A 4 8.06 36.32 -10.81
CA GLY A 4 7.29 36.33 -12.08
C GLY A 4 6.71 34.98 -12.56
N VAL A 5 6.82 33.90 -11.79
CA VAL A 5 6.30 32.58 -12.17
C VAL A 5 4.84 32.48 -11.74
N ALA A 6 3.95 32.15 -12.68
CA ALA A 6 2.54 31.93 -12.42
C ALA A 6 2.32 31.00 -11.21
N THR A 7 1.57 31.47 -10.21
CA THR A 7 1.34 30.78 -8.93
C THR A 7 0.86 29.34 -9.12
N GLN A 8 0.03 29.08 -10.14
CA GLN A 8 -0.41 27.72 -10.47
C GLN A 8 0.72 26.78 -10.90
N ARG A 9 1.75 27.27 -11.60
CA ARG A 9 2.90 26.46 -12.03
C ARG A 9 3.83 26.17 -10.85
N LEU A 10 3.94 27.08 -9.88
CA LEU A 10 4.69 26.89 -8.64
C LEU A 10 3.99 25.88 -7.71
N VAL A 11 2.67 26.03 -7.54
CA VAL A 11 1.85 25.11 -6.71
C VAL A 11 1.82 23.69 -7.31
N ARG A 12 1.57 23.54 -8.63
CA ARG A 12 1.60 22.22 -9.29
C ARG A 12 2.96 21.55 -9.29
N LYS A 13 4.05 22.31 -9.41
CA LYS A 13 5.39 21.73 -9.56
C LYS A 13 6.10 21.49 -8.22
N HIS A 14 5.91 22.35 -7.22
CA HIS A 14 6.63 22.26 -5.94
C HIS A 14 5.74 21.85 -4.76
N LEU A 15 4.55 22.43 -4.61
CA LEU A 15 3.65 22.05 -3.49
C LEU A 15 3.05 20.67 -3.71
N LEU A 16 2.47 20.39 -4.88
CA LEU A 16 1.88 19.09 -5.18
C LEU A 16 2.89 17.94 -5.08
N ARG A 17 4.12 18.08 -5.63
CA ARG A 17 5.14 17.01 -5.54
C ARG A 17 5.61 16.76 -4.10
N ASN A 18 5.68 17.80 -3.26
CA ASN A 18 6.14 17.67 -1.88
C ASN A 18 5.02 17.24 -0.91
N SER A 19 3.76 17.60 -1.21
CA SER A 19 2.57 17.17 -0.47
C SER A 19 2.11 15.75 -0.84
N LEU A 20 2.45 15.26 -2.03
CA LEU A 20 2.12 13.90 -2.45
C LEU A 20 2.84 12.84 -1.61
N ILE A 21 4.05 13.13 -1.10
CA ILE A 21 4.81 12.18 -0.25
C ILE A 21 4.00 11.78 1.00
N PRO A 22 3.56 12.71 1.88
CA PRO A 22 2.75 12.34 3.03
C PRO A 22 1.36 11.81 2.65
N VAL A 23 0.75 12.26 1.55
CA VAL A 23 -0.55 11.73 1.09
C VAL A 23 -0.44 10.26 0.69
N ILE A 24 0.60 9.87 -0.02
CA ILE A 24 0.86 8.48 -0.42
C ILE A 24 1.07 7.61 0.84
N SER A 25 1.87 8.08 1.80
CA SER A 25 2.11 7.35 3.05
C SER A 25 0.84 7.16 3.87
N ILE A 26 0.01 8.20 4.02
CA ILE A 26 -1.25 8.11 4.77
C ILE A 26 -2.22 7.17 4.03
N THR A 27 -2.33 7.29 2.72
CA THR A 27 -3.22 6.43 1.92
C THR A 27 -2.83 4.96 2.01
N ALA A 28 -1.52 4.65 2.02
CA ALA A 28 -1.02 3.29 2.22
C ALA A 28 -1.39 2.72 3.60
N LEU A 29 -1.35 3.56 4.65
CA LEU A 29 -1.78 3.18 5.99
C LEU A 29 -3.28 2.91 6.04
N GLU A 30 -4.10 3.78 5.45
CA GLU A 30 -5.56 3.64 5.39
C GLU A 30 -5.98 2.38 4.63
N ILE A 31 -5.34 2.07 3.49
CA ILE A 31 -5.60 0.83 2.74
C ILE A 31 -5.33 -0.40 3.62
N SER A 32 -4.25 -0.39 4.41
CA SER A 32 -3.93 -1.48 5.34
C SER A 32 -5.00 -1.65 6.43
N GLN A 33 -5.54 -0.54 6.94
CA GLN A 33 -6.64 -0.56 7.91
C GLN A 33 -7.93 -1.08 7.28
N LEU A 34 -8.24 -0.69 6.05
CA LEU A 34 -9.41 -1.17 5.31
C LEU A 34 -9.34 -2.68 5.06
N LEU A 35 -8.16 -3.20 4.73
CA LEU A 35 -7.93 -4.65 4.59
C LEU A 35 -8.20 -5.41 5.90
N ALA A 36 -7.75 -4.88 7.03
CA ALA A 36 -8.03 -5.47 8.34
C ALA A 36 -9.54 -5.42 8.68
N GLY A 37 -10.20 -4.29 8.37
CA GLY A 37 -11.65 -4.14 8.52
C GLY A 37 -12.45 -5.07 7.59
N ALA A 38 -11.93 -5.35 6.39
CA ALA A 38 -12.57 -6.24 5.43
C ALA A 38 -12.73 -7.66 5.98
N VAL A 39 -11.77 -8.17 6.77
CA VAL A 39 -11.89 -9.47 7.46
C VAL A 39 -13.10 -9.50 8.40
N ILE A 40 -13.34 -8.41 9.13
CA ILE A 40 -14.51 -8.28 10.01
C ILE A 40 -15.80 -8.25 9.19
N VAL A 41 -15.82 -7.50 8.09
CA VAL A 41 -17.00 -7.44 7.21
C VAL A 41 -17.28 -8.81 6.59
N GLU A 42 -16.26 -9.50 6.10
CA GLU A 42 -16.39 -10.85 5.52
C GLU A 42 -16.92 -11.85 6.54
N THR A 43 -16.45 -11.78 7.79
CA THR A 43 -16.89 -12.68 8.87
C THR A 43 -18.32 -12.40 9.34
N VAL A 44 -18.67 -11.13 9.54
CA VAL A 44 -20.00 -10.75 10.05
C VAL A 44 -21.10 -10.97 9.00
N PHE A 45 -20.83 -10.63 7.73
CA PHE A 45 -21.80 -10.78 6.65
C PHE A 45 -21.72 -12.13 5.93
N ALA A 46 -20.85 -13.04 6.38
CA ALA A 46 -20.56 -14.31 5.72
C ALA A 46 -20.26 -14.16 4.21
N TRP A 47 -19.58 -13.06 3.84
CA TRP A 47 -19.17 -12.84 2.46
C TRP A 47 -17.98 -13.76 2.15
N PRO A 48 -18.03 -14.56 1.07
CA PRO A 48 -16.98 -15.51 0.76
C PRO A 48 -15.70 -14.78 0.33
N GLY A 49 -14.71 -14.75 1.22
CA GLY A 49 -13.41 -14.10 1.02
C GLY A 49 -12.28 -14.78 1.79
N LEU A 50 -11.04 -14.31 1.57
CA LEU A 50 -9.84 -14.89 2.17
C LEU A 50 -9.77 -14.64 3.69
N GLY A 51 -10.31 -13.52 4.17
CA GLY A 51 -10.39 -13.20 5.58
C GLY A 51 -11.31 -14.17 6.32
N LEU A 52 -12.51 -14.39 5.79
CA LEU A 52 -13.45 -15.39 6.31
C LEU A 52 -12.84 -16.79 6.28
N LEU A 53 -12.21 -17.20 5.17
CA LEU A 53 -11.55 -18.51 5.03
C LEU A 53 -10.47 -18.70 6.10
N THR A 54 -9.66 -17.67 6.37
CA THR A 54 -8.60 -17.73 7.39
C THR A 54 -9.20 -17.93 8.78
N VAL A 55 -10.24 -17.17 9.13
CA VAL A 55 -10.90 -17.26 10.44
C VAL A 55 -11.55 -18.63 10.64
N GLN A 56 -12.22 -19.15 9.61
CA GLN A 56 -12.80 -20.50 9.65
C GLN A 56 -11.72 -21.58 9.82
N SER A 57 -10.61 -21.47 9.09
CA SER A 57 -9.50 -22.44 9.14
C SER A 57 -8.78 -22.43 10.50
N ILE A 58 -8.64 -21.27 11.13
CA ILE A 58 -8.13 -21.16 12.51
C ILE A 58 -9.08 -21.86 13.48
N SER A 59 -10.40 -21.63 13.33
CA SER A 59 -11.41 -22.24 14.20
C SER A 59 -11.48 -23.76 14.05
N SER A 60 -11.38 -24.28 12.82
CA SER A 60 -11.36 -25.71 12.51
C SER A 60 -10.00 -26.38 12.78
N ARG A 61 -8.98 -25.63 13.20
CA ARG A 61 -7.58 -26.08 13.36
C ARG A 61 -7.00 -26.68 12.09
N ASP A 62 -7.42 -26.19 10.93
CA ASP A 62 -6.83 -26.55 9.65
C ASP A 62 -5.57 -25.73 9.41
N PHE A 63 -4.46 -26.21 9.97
CA PHE A 63 -3.16 -25.55 9.86
C PHE A 63 -2.62 -25.48 8.44
N LEU A 64 -3.02 -26.41 7.55
CA LEU A 64 -2.55 -26.42 6.17
C LEU A 64 -3.12 -25.24 5.39
N VAL A 65 -4.43 -24.98 5.54
CA VAL A 65 -5.08 -23.84 4.88
C VAL A 65 -4.58 -22.52 5.47
N VAL A 66 -4.43 -22.42 6.79
CA VAL A 66 -3.85 -21.23 7.43
C VAL A 66 -2.44 -20.94 6.88
N GLN A 67 -1.58 -21.97 6.79
CA GLN A 67 -0.23 -21.82 6.25
C GLN A 67 -0.25 -21.39 4.77
N ALA A 68 -1.15 -21.96 3.95
CA ALA A 68 -1.29 -21.57 2.55
C ALA A 68 -1.68 -20.10 2.40
N VAL A 69 -2.63 -19.61 3.21
CA VAL A 69 -3.04 -18.20 3.18
C VAL A 69 -1.91 -17.28 3.65
N VAL A 70 -1.17 -17.66 4.70
CA VAL A 70 -0.01 -16.89 5.18
C VAL A 70 1.08 -16.80 4.12
N LEU A 71 1.41 -17.92 3.44
CA LEU A 71 2.41 -17.94 2.37
C LEU A 71 1.97 -17.08 1.18
N LEU A 72 0.69 -17.16 0.80
CA LEU A 72 0.13 -16.33 -0.26
C LEU A 72 0.21 -14.83 0.11
N GLY A 73 -0.15 -14.49 1.35
CA GLY A 73 -0.05 -13.12 1.86
C GLY A 73 1.39 -12.60 1.82
N ALA A 74 2.36 -13.39 2.30
CA ALA A 74 3.78 -13.05 2.23
C ALA A 74 4.25 -12.81 0.80
N PHE A 75 3.86 -13.69 -0.14
CA PHE A 75 4.19 -13.52 -1.56
C PHE A 75 3.64 -12.21 -2.14
N VAL A 76 2.36 -11.91 -1.88
CA VAL A 76 1.73 -10.67 -2.35
C VAL A 76 2.40 -9.44 -1.74
N THR A 77 2.75 -9.46 -0.45
CA THR A 77 3.46 -8.36 0.20
C THR A 77 4.84 -8.12 -0.43
N ILE A 78 5.61 -9.18 -0.67
CA ILE A 78 6.91 -9.07 -1.34
C ILE A 78 6.74 -8.51 -2.75
N ALA A 79 5.76 -9.00 -3.51
CA ALA A 79 5.47 -8.50 -4.85
C ALA A 79 5.04 -7.02 -4.85
N ALA A 80 4.22 -6.60 -3.88
CA ALA A 80 3.78 -5.22 -3.73
C ALA A 80 4.95 -4.29 -3.35
N ASN A 81 5.82 -4.71 -2.43
CA ASN A 81 7.02 -3.94 -2.09
C ASN A 81 7.97 -3.82 -3.28
N LEU A 82 8.20 -4.90 -4.02
CA LEU A 82 8.99 -4.83 -5.26
C LEU A 82 8.38 -3.87 -6.28
N ALA A 83 7.06 -3.88 -6.45
CA ALA A 83 6.37 -2.94 -7.32
C ALA A 83 6.52 -1.49 -6.84
N ALA A 84 6.45 -1.26 -5.53
CA ALA A 84 6.68 0.06 -4.93
C ALA A 84 8.11 0.55 -5.16
N ASP A 85 9.12 -0.30 -4.96
CA ASP A 85 10.53 0.03 -5.21
C ASP A 85 10.78 0.39 -6.68
N ILE A 86 10.18 -0.36 -7.60
CA ILE A 86 10.22 -0.05 -9.03
C ILE A 86 9.56 1.32 -9.28
N LEU A 87 8.39 1.57 -8.71
CA LEU A 87 7.68 2.84 -8.89
C LEU A 87 8.48 4.02 -8.32
N TYR A 88 9.12 3.85 -7.16
CA TYR A 88 10.03 4.83 -6.58
C TYR A 88 11.21 5.13 -7.51
N SER A 89 11.83 4.10 -8.12
CA SER A 89 12.93 4.28 -9.07
C SER A 89 12.53 5.09 -10.31
N VAL A 90 11.26 5.00 -10.74
CA VAL A 90 10.72 5.74 -11.89
C VAL A 90 10.32 7.17 -11.50
N VAL A 91 9.78 7.37 -10.30
CA VAL A 91 9.29 8.68 -9.82
C VAL A 91 10.41 9.58 -9.30
N ASP A 92 11.48 8.98 -8.75
CA ASP A 92 12.59 9.73 -8.15
C ASP A 92 13.91 9.62 -8.94
N PRO A 93 14.21 10.58 -9.85
CA PRO A 93 15.49 10.63 -10.55
C PRO A 93 16.67 11.05 -9.66
N ARG A 94 16.47 11.28 -8.34
CA ARG A 94 17.53 11.66 -7.40
C ARG A 94 18.39 10.48 -6.91
N VAL A 95 17.89 9.25 -6.97
CA VAL A 95 18.69 8.03 -6.64
C VAL A 95 19.91 7.89 -7.57
N ARG A 96 19.87 8.54 -8.74
CA ARG A 96 21.00 8.61 -9.67
C ARG A 96 22.10 9.62 -9.31
N LEU A 97 21.91 10.47 -8.31
CA LEU A 97 22.85 11.56 -7.98
C LEU A 97 23.69 11.30 -6.71
N GLU A 98 23.46 10.22 -5.97
CA GLU A 98 24.31 9.80 -4.83
C GLU A 98 25.41 8.80 -5.22
N SER A 99 25.79 8.79 -6.50
CA SER A 99 27.03 8.17 -6.99
C SER A 99 27.99 9.28 -7.43
N ASN A 100 28.51 10.04 -6.48
CA ASN A 100 29.76 10.80 -6.62
C ASN A 100 30.31 11.23 -5.27
#